data_AF-A0A346Y4R9-F1
#
_entry.id   AF-A0A346Y4R9-F1
#
_cell.length_a   1.000
_cell.length_b   1.000
_cell.length_c   1.000
_cell.angle_alpha   90.00
_cell.angle_beta   90.00
_cell.angle_gamma   90.00
#
_symmetry.space_group_name_H-M   'P 1'
#
loop_
_entity.id
_entity.type
_entity.pdbx_description
1 polymer ?
#
loop_
_entity_poly.entity_id
_entity_poly.type
_entity_poly.pdbx_seq_one_letter_code
_entity_poly.pdbx_strand_id
1 'polypeptide(L)'
;MPDRSAEQLQLGEVRRDAGRTLALDAAGVEWRERAMATIETYFQPGVRDTIEAVRDEVGDPPVGSVNAWGGLVAGAVRSGLIRRVGSAQARRPSAHARWVGVYEAVAP
;
A
#
# COMPACT_ATOMS: atom_id res chain seq x y z
N MET A 1 9.35 21.33 30.14
CA MET A 1 8.45 21.11 28.99
C MET A 1 9.03 19.94 28.21
N PRO A 2 8.43 18.73 28.25
CA PRO A 2 8.93 17.63 27.44
C PRO A 2 8.77 17.95 25.96
N ASP A 3 9.77 17.58 25.17
CA ASP A 3 9.88 17.88 23.75
C ASP A 3 8.86 17.04 22.97
N ARG A 4 7.77 17.69 22.54
CA ARG A 4 6.67 17.06 21.76
C ARG A 4 7.16 16.36 20.49
N SER A 5 8.33 16.73 19.97
CA SER A 5 8.90 16.11 18.77
C SER A 5 9.43 14.70 19.04
N ALA A 6 10.02 14.46 20.22
CA ALA A 6 10.51 13.15 20.63
C ALA A 6 9.36 12.16 20.87
N GLU A 7 8.28 12.60 21.52
CA GLU A 7 7.06 11.79 21.70
C GLU A 7 6.42 11.39 20.36
N GLN A 8 6.39 12.29 19.38
CA GLN A 8 5.85 11.99 18.05
C GLN A 8 6.70 10.98 17.27
N LEU A 9 8.03 11.05 17.38
CA LEU A 9 8.95 10.08 16.78
C LEU A 9 8.75 8.69 17.39
N GLN A 10 8.70 8.62 18.73
CA GLN A 10 8.48 7.37 19.48
C GLN A 10 7.12 6.73 19.14
N LEU A 11 6.07 7.55 19.02
CA LEU A 11 4.75 7.07 18.60
C LEU A 11 4.76 6.56 17.15
N GLY A 12 5.55 7.17 16.27
CA GLY A 12 5.75 6.72 14.89
C GLY A 12 6.49 5.39 14.79
N GLU A 13 7.48 5.16 15.66
CA GLU A 13 8.23 3.91 15.78
C GLU A 13 7.35 2.77 16.29
N VAL A 14 6.62 2.98 17.38
CA VAL A 14 5.69 1.99 17.95
C VAL A 14 4.61 1.61 16.93
N ARG A 15 4.09 2.56 16.14
CA ARG A 15 3.13 2.28 15.07
C ARG A 15 3.74 1.51 13.89
N ARG A 16 5.01 1.77 13.56
CA ARG A 16 5.76 0.99 12.56
C ARG A 16 5.95 -0.45 13.02
N ASP A 17 6.33 -0.64 14.28
CA ASP A 17 6.62 -1.96 14.83
C ASP A 17 5.34 -2.78 15.05
N ALA A 18 4.28 -2.19 15.59
CA ALA A 18 2.97 -2.83 15.70
C ALA A 18 2.40 -3.22 14.32
N GLY A 19 2.58 -2.37 13.31
CA GLY A 19 2.21 -2.68 11.93
C GLY A 19 3.03 -3.82 11.31
N ARG A 20 4.30 -3.97 11.71
CA ARG A 20 5.17 -5.07 11.27
C ARG A 20 4.79 -6.39 11.94
N THR A 21 4.44 -6.37 13.22
CA THR A 21 4.04 -7.57 13.98
C THR A 21 2.68 -8.10 13.52
N LEU A 22 1.69 -7.24 13.27
CA LEU A 22 0.39 -7.66 12.74
C LEU A 22 0.45 -8.19 11.29
N ALA A 23 1.43 -7.77 10.51
CA ALA A 23 1.65 -8.27 9.15
C ALA A 23 2.25 -9.70 9.10
N LEU A 24 2.63 -10.28 10.25
CA LEU A 24 3.24 -11.61 10.36
C LEU A 24 2.27 -12.73 10.75
N ASP A 25 1.02 -12.42 11.09
CA ASP A 25 -0.01 -13.45 11.24
C ASP A 25 -0.30 -14.13 9.90
N ALA A 26 -0.66 -15.42 9.93
CA ALA A 26 -0.90 -16.22 8.72
C ALA A 26 -1.91 -15.55 7.75
N ALA A 27 -2.98 -14.97 8.29
CA ALA A 27 -3.96 -14.21 7.50
C ALA A 27 -3.36 -12.96 6.82
N GLY A 28 -2.37 -12.32 7.45
CA GLY A 28 -1.65 -11.18 6.89
C GLY A 28 -0.68 -11.58 5.77
N VAL A 29 -0.05 -12.75 5.92
CA VAL A 29 0.81 -13.34 4.88
C VAL A 29 -0.01 -13.70 3.64
N GLU A 30 -1.09 -14.46 3.81
CA GLU A 30 -1.96 -14.86 2.68
C GLU A 30 -2.56 -13.65 1.95
N TRP A 31 -3.02 -12.64 2.69
CA TRP A 31 -3.51 -11.39 2.09
C TRP A 31 -2.42 -10.70 1.29
N ARG A 32 -1.19 -10.61 1.83
CA ARG A 32 -0.07 -9.94 1.17
C ARG A 32 0.36 -10.67 -0.10
N GLU A 33 0.45 -11.99 -0.07
CA GLU A 33 0.80 -12.82 -1.23
C GLU A 33 -0.24 -12.65 -2.33
N ARG A 34 -1.53 -12.74 -1.98
CA ARG A 34 -2.64 -12.50 -2.91
C ARG A 34 -2.56 -11.09 -3.50
N ALA A 35 -2.37 -10.07 -2.67
CA ALA A 35 -2.26 -8.68 -3.10
C ALA A 35 -1.10 -8.47 -4.08
N MET A 36 0.08 -9.06 -3.82
CA MET A 36 1.23 -8.93 -4.71
C MET A 36 1.00 -9.65 -6.05
N ALA A 37 0.44 -10.86 -6.02
CA ALA A 37 0.09 -11.60 -7.23
C ALA A 37 -0.97 -10.85 -8.08
N THR A 38 -1.95 -10.22 -7.44
CA THR A 38 -2.92 -9.37 -8.16
C THR A 38 -2.26 -8.13 -8.74
N ILE A 39 -1.30 -7.48 -8.07
CA ILE A 39 -0.56 -6.36 -8.68
C ILE A 39 0.21 -6.81 -9.92
N GLU A 40 0.93 -7.93 -9.83
CA GLU A 40 1.73 -8.47 -10.92
C GLU A 40 0.87 -8.82 -12.14
N THR A 41 -0.31 -9.39 -11.91
CA THR A 41 -1.24 -9.76 -12.99
C THR A 41 -2.01 -8.56 -13.55
N TYR A 42 -2.41 -7.60 -12.70
CA TYR A 42 -3.20 -6.43 -13.10
C TYR A 42 -2.39 -5.42 -13.92
N PHE A 43 -1.19 -5.06 -13.48
CA PHE A 43 -0.34 -4.09 -14.19
C PHE A 43 0.44 -4.80 -15.30
N GLN A 44 -0.17 -4.92 -16.47
CA GLN A 44 0.49 -5.37 -17.70
C GLN A 44 0.99 -4.20 -18.53
N PRO A 45 1.89 -4.42 -19.52
CA PRO A 45 2.32 -3.37 -20.44
C PRO A 45 1.13 -2.63 -21.08
N GLY A 46 1.13 -1.30 -20.97
CA GLY A 46 0.04 -0.44 -21.46
C GLY A 46 -1.05 -0.13 -20.44
N VAL A 47 -1.09 -0.82 -19.29
CA VAL A 47 -2.05 -0.52 -18.20
C VAL A 47 -1.50 0.61 -17.33
N ARG A 48 -2.33 1.66 -17.17
CA ARG A 48 -2.07 2.79 -16.26
C ARG A 48 -3.29 3.00 -15.37
N ASP A 49 -3.20 2.62 -14.11
CA ASP A 49 -4.27 2.84 -13.13
C ASP A 49 -3.69 3.03 -11.71
N THR A 50 -4.60 3.28 -10.78
CA THR A 50 -4.41 3.40 -9.35
C THR A 50 -4.47 2.02 -8.68
N ILE A 51 -3.88 1.91 -7.48
CA ILE A 51 -4.01 0.71 -6.64
C ILE A 51 -5.44 0.47 -6.15
N GLU A 52 -6.36 1.44 -6.31
CA GLU A 52 -7.75 1.25 -5.92
C GLU A 52 -8.40 0.09 -6.67
N ALA A 53 -8.09 -0.13 -7.96
CA ALA A 53 -8.64 -1.25 -8.73
C ALA A 53 -8.20 -2.61 -8.16
N VAL A 54 -6.91 -2.74 -7.81
CA VAL A 54 -6.37 -3.93 -7.14
C VAL A 54 -7.01 -4.12 -5.77
N ARG A 55 -7.22 -3.02 -5.02
CA ARG A 55 -7.84 -3.07 -3.69
C ARG A 55 -9.32 -3.45 -3.74
N ASP A 56 -10.03 -3.09 -4.81
CA ASP A 56 -11.41 -3.52 -5.05
C ASP A 56 -11.50 -5.04 -5.24
N GLU A 57 -10.49 -5.65 -5.87
CA GLU A 57 -10.42 -7.10 -6.08
C GLU A 57 -9.95 -7.87 -4.84
N VAL A 58 -8.86 -7.42 -4.20
CA VAL A 58 -8.22 -8.14 -3.09
C VAL A 58 -8.94 -7.92 -1.76
N GLY A 59 -9.54 -6.74 -1.58
CA GLY A 59 -10.14 -6.33 -0.33
C GLY A 59 -9.15 -5.70 0.65
N ASP A 60 -9.65 -5.41 1.86
CA ASP A 60 -8.86 -4.78 2.91
C ASP A 60 -7.98 -5.80 3.66
N PRO A 61 -6.79 -5.38 4.15
CA PRO A 61 -5.95 -6.24 4.97
C PRO A 61 -6.68 -6.68 6.25
N PRO A 62 -6.24 -7.78 6.88
CA PRO A 62 -6.70 -8.16 8.22
C PRO A 62 -6.60 -7.00 9.21
N VAL A 63 -7.49 -7.00 10.21
CA VAL A 63 -7.73 -5.86 11.11
C VAL A 63 -6.43 -5.33 11.72
N GLY A 64 -6.17 -4.03 11.57
CA GLY A 64 -5.11 -3.31 12.30
C GLY A 64 -4.03 -2.63 11.44
N SER A 65 -3.96 -2.89 10.13
CA SER A 65 -2.88 -2.32 9.31
C SER A 65 -3.38 -1.31 8.27
N VAL A 66 -3.68 -0.09 8.73
CA VAL A 66 -4.05 1.06 7.87
C VAL A 66 -2.96 1.40 6.84
N ASN A 67 -1.72 0.98 7.08
CA ASN A 67 -0.56 1.22 6.24
C ASN A 67 -0.17 0.02 5.36
N ALA A 68 -0.88 -1.11 5.44
CA ALA A 68 -0.48 -2.33 4.73
C ALA A 68 -0.36 -2.09 3.22
N TRP A 69 -1.38 -1.47 2.61
CA TRP A 69 -1.37 -1.11 1.19
C TRP A 69 -0.20 -0.19 0.84
N GLY A 70 0.06 0.84 1.65
CA GLY A 70 1.18 1.75 1.42
C GLY A 70 2.53 1.03 1.43
N GLY A 71 2.74 0.14 2.40
CA GLY A 71 3.96 -0.68 2.49
C GLY A 71 4.13 -1.64 1.32
N LEU A 72 3.03 -2.26 0.89
CA LEU A 72 3.01 -3.21 -0.22
C LEU A 72 3.33 -2.53 -1.55
N VAL A 73 2.66 -1.41 -1.84
CA VAL A 73 2.91 -0.61 -3.05
C VAL A 73 4.35 -0.07 -3.07
N ALA A 74 4.84 0.42 -1.93
CA ALA A 74 6.23 0.86 -1.83
C ALA A 74 7.21 -0.31 -2.06
N GLY A 75 6.86 -1.52 -1.63
CA GLY A 75 7.60 -2.75 -1.93
C GLY A 75 7.64 -3.06 -3.42
N ALA A 76 6.48 -3.07 -4.09
CA ALA A 76 6.35 -3.32 -5.52
C ALA A 76 7.11 -2.29 -6.38
N VAL A 77 7.11 -1.02 -5.95
CA VAL A 77 7.92 0.02 -6.61
C VAL A 77 9.41 -0.23 -6.43
N ARG A 78 9.85 -0.55 -5.20
CA ARG A 78 11.27 -0.83 -4.93
C ARG A 78 11.79 -2.07 -5.63
N SER A 79 10.96 -3.09 -5.82
CA SER A 79 11.33 -4.31 -6.56
C SER A 79 11.33 -4.11 -8.07
N GLY A 80 10.90 -2.95 -8.56
CA GLY A 80 10.78 -2.69 -10.00
C GLY A 80 9.59 -3.42 -10.65
N LEU A 81 8.59 -3.86 -9.89
CA LEU A 81 7.39 -4.47 -10.48
C LEU A 81 6.51 -3.40 -11.16
N ILE A 82 6.34 -2.27 -10.49
CA ILE A 82 5.59 -1.12 -10.99
C ILE A 82 6.37 0.17 -10.77
N ARG A 83 6.05 1.21 -11.53
CA ARG A 83 6.56 2.56 -11.30
C ARG A 83 5.42 3.56 -11.25
N ARG A 84 5.58 4.60 -10.44
CA ARG A 84 4.61 5.71 -10.41
C ARG A 84 4.82 6.58 -11.66
N VAL A 85 3.74 6.85 -12.38
CA VAL A 85 3.74 7.69 -13.59
C VAL A 85 2.86 8.93 -13.48
N GLY A 86 2.09 9.05 -12.40
CA GLY A 86 1.31 10.26 -12.15
C GLY A 86 0.47 10.22 -10.88
N SER A 87 -0.57 11.03 -10.90
CA SER A 87 -1.56 11.12 -9.85
C SER A 87 -2.96 11.29 -10.43
N ALA A 88 -3.94 10.67 -9.79
CA ALA A 88 -5.36 10.80 -10.11
C ALA A 88 -6.16 11.08 -8.83
N GLN A 89 -7.38 11.58 -8.98
CA GLN A 89 -8.29 11.73 -7.85
C GLN A 89 -8.80 10.36 -7.40
N ALA A 90 -8.83 10.13 -6.09
CA ALA A 90 -9.34 8.88 -5.52
C ALA A 90 -10.79 8.63 -5.94
N ARG A 91 -11.09 7.40 -6.34
CA ARG A 91 -12.42 6.95 -6.75
C ARG A 91 -13.28 6.51 -5.56
N ARG A 92 -12.67 6.04 -4.46
CA ARG A 92 -13.42 5.52 -3.31
C ARG A 92 -14.02 6.64 -2.44
N PRO A 93 -15.29 6.52 -2.00
CA PRO A 93 -15.96 7.54 -1.18
C PRO A 93 -15.26 7.83 0.16
N SER A 94 -14.66 6.81 0.78
CA SER A 94 -13.90 6.94 2.03
C SER A 94 -12.58 7.70 1.89
N ALA A 95 -12.16 8.04 0.67
CA ALA A 95 -10.98 8.82 0.35
C ALA A 95 -11.30 10.12 -0.41
N HIS A 96 -12.58 10.55 -0.41
CA HIS A 96 -13.06 11.72 -1.16
C HIS A 96 -12.10 12.92 -1.01
N ALA A 97 -11.56 13.36 -2.14
CA ALA A 97 -10.61 14.47 -2.34
C ALA A 97 -9.10 14.18 -2.18
N ARG A 98 -8.65 12.93 -1.94
CA ARG A 98 -7.22 12.62 -1.94
C ARG A 98 -6.70 12.35 -3.36
N TRP A 99 -5.52 12.89 -3.67
CA TRP A 99 -4.75 12.48 -4.84
C TRP A 99 -4.05 11.15 -4.54
N VAL A 100 -4.25 10.16 -5.40
CA VAL A 100 -3.62 8.84 -5.34
C VAL A 100 -2.61 8.67 -6.47
N GLY A 101 -1.63 7.80 -6.29
CA GLY A 101 -0.65 7.49 -7.33
C GLY A 101 -1.27 6.69 -8.48
N VAL A 102 -0.88 7.04 -9.70
CA VAL A 102 -1.10 6.20 -10.90
C VAL A 102 0.19 5.47 -11.20
N TYR A 103 0.08 4.17 -11.48
CA TYR A 103 1.18 3.24 -11.67
C TYR A 103 1.05 2.52 -13.00
N GLU A 104 2.17 2.03 -13.51
CA GLU A 104 2.24 1.09 -14.62
C GLU A 104 3.33 0.05 -14.34
N ALA A 105 3.30 -1.08 -15.06
CA ALA A 105 4.37 -2.07 -15.02
C ALA A 105 5.70 -1.47 -15.51
N VAL A 106 6.79 -1.89 -14.88
CA VAL A 106 8.12 -1.69 -15.46
C VAL A 106 8.31 -2.80 -16.48
N ALA A 107 8.46 -2.43 -17.76
CA ALA A 107 8.79 -3.41 -18.78
C ALA A 107 10.12 -4.10 -18.43
N PRO A 108 10.25 -5.42 -18.68
CA PRO A 108 11.53 -6.13 -18.51
C PRO A 108 12.63 -5.56 -19.42
#